data_AF-A0A319DC36-F1
#
_entry.id   AF-A0A319DC36-F1
#
_cell.length_a   1.000
_cell.length_b   1.000
_cell.length_c   1.000
_cell.angle_alpha   90.00
_cell.angle_beta   90.00
_cell.angle_gamma   90.00
#
_symmetry.space_group_name_H-M   'P 1'
#
loop_
_entity.id
_entity.type
_entity.pdbx_description
1 polymer ?
#
loop_
_entity_poly.entity_id
_entity_poly.type
_entity_poly.pdbx_seq_one_letter_code
_entity_poly.pdbx_strand_id
1 'polypeptide(L)'
;MATNDASATRPRKSLILNAFVEMCSGHQSPGLWRHPEDESWRFNDIEHWTELAKLLESAKFHGIFIADVLGGYDVYKGPRNLEPAIVSGAQWPVNEPLSVVPAMAAATKNIGFGVTVTTTYEQPYHLARRLSTIDHLTKG
;
A
#
# COMPACT_ATOMS: atom_id res chain seq x y z
N MET A 1 22.75 52.88 15.31
CA MET A 1 22.30 52.54 13.94
C MET A 1 22.55 51.05 13.76
N ALA A 2 21.60 50.21 14.17
CA ALA A 2 21.74 48.76 14.09
C ALA A 2 21.12 48.31 12.76
N THR A 3 21.97 47.88 11.83
CA THR A 3 21.56 47.25 10.58
C THR A 3 20.97 45.88 10.92
N ASN A 4 19.65 45.77 10.81
CA ASN A 4 18.90 44.55 11.04
C ASN A 4 19.02 43.69 9.78
N ASP A 5 20.16 43.01 9.64
CA ASP A 5 20.44 42.07 8.56
C ASP A 5 20.13 40.66 9.07
N ALA A 6 19.00 40.09 8.63
CA ALA A 6 18.74 38.64 8.58
C ALA A 6 17.30 38.40 8.12
N SER A 7 17.05 38.46 6.81
CA SER A 7 15.93 37.71 6.23
C SER A 7 16.29 36.21 6.27
N ALA A 8 16.09 35.57 7.42
CA ALA A 8 16.25 34.12 7.54
C ALA A 8 15.18 33.45 6.66
N THR A 9 15.56 33.00 5.46
CA THR A 9 14.71 32.20 4.58
C THR A 9 14.35 30.92 5.32
N ARG A 10 13.08 30.76 5.71
CA ARG A 10 12.62 29.51 6.33
C ARG A 10 12.94 28.34 5.38
N PRO A 11 13.51 27.23 5.87
CA PRO A 11 13.77 26.07 5.04
C PRO A 11 12.46 25.58 4.41
N ARG A 12 12.50 25.30 3.10
CA ARG A 12 11.33 24.78 2.37
C ARG A 12 10.97 23.41 2.94
N LYS A 13 9.71 23.23 3.32
CA LYS A 13 9.18 21.92 3.74
C LYS A 13 9.12 20.99 2.53
N SER A 14 9.67 19.79 2.68
CA SER A 14 9.52 18.72 1.68
C SER A 14 8.17 18.04 1.83
N LEU A 15 7.59 17.60 0.70
CA LEU A 15 6.40 16.74 0.72
C LEU A 15 6.80 15.32 1.12
N ILE A 16 5.94 14.68 1.90
CA ILE A 16 5.98 13.24 2.13
C ILE A 16 5.18 12.58 1.02
N LEU A 17 5.78 11.63 0.32
CA LEU A 17 5.19 10.95 -0.83
C LEU A 17 5.08 9.47 -0.52
N ASN A 18 3.85 8.95 -0.53
CA ASN A 18 3.56 7.53 -0.39
C ASN A 18 2.84 7.03 -1.64
N ALA A 19 3.20 5.84 -2.11
CA ALA A 19 2.44 5.14 -3.14
C ALA A 19 1.22 4.48 -2.47
N PHE A 20 0.03 4.65 -3.05
CA PHE A 20 -1.19 4.08 -2.51
C PHE A 20 -1.65 2.90 -3.35
N VAL A 21 -1.58 1.71 -2.76
CA VAL A 21 -1.76 0.42 -3.45
C VAL A 21 -2.64 -0.50 -2.61
N GLU A 22 -3.05 -1.62 -3.20
CA GLU A 22 -3.81 -2.68 -2.55
C GLU A 22 -3.46 -3.99 -3.26
N MET A 23 -3.48 -5.13 -2.56
CA MET A 23 -3.19 -6.42 -3.18
C MET A 23 -4.37 -6.97 -3.98
N CYS A 24 -4.85 -6.19 -4.95
CA CYS A 24 -5.91 -6.50 -5.89
C CYS A 24 -5.63 -5.83 -7.26
N SER A 25 -6.40 -6.19 -8.28
CA SER A 25 -6.26 -5.58 -9.61
C SER A 25 -6.97 -4.22 -9.72
N GLY A 26 -8.14 -4.01 -9.10
CA GLY A 26 -8.90 -2.77 -9.21
C GLY A 26 -9.08 -2.03 -7.89
N HIS A 27 -8.07 -1.27 -7.45
CA HIS A 27 -8.09 -0.52 -6.19
C HIS A 27 -8.98 0.75 -6.26
N GLN A 28 -8.47 1.85 -6.83
CA GLN A 28 -9.17 3.15 -6.91
C GLN A 28 -9.70 3.47 -8.31
N SER A 29 -9.38 2.63 -9.29
CA SER A 29 -9.62 2.88 -10.71
C SER A 29 -10.23 1.66 -11.39
N PRO A 30 -11.50 1.32 -11.09
CA PRO A 30 -12.15 0.13 -11.64
C PRO A 30 -12.14 0.12 -13.17
N GLY A 31 -11.79 -1.03 -13.76
CA GLY A 31 -11.71 -1.23 -15.20
C GLY A 31 -10.39 -0.85 -15.87
N LEU A 32 -9.50 -0.07 -15.22
CA LEU A 32 -8.18 0.28 -15.77
C LEU A 32 -7.23 -0.93 -15.88
N TRP A 33 -7.50 -2.00 -15.15
CA TRP A 33 -6.81 -3.30 -15.29
C TRP A 33 -6.86 -3.89 -16.70
N ARG A 34 -7.78 -3.42 -17.55
CA ARG A 34 -7.90 -3.84 -18.95
C ARG A 34 -6.97 -3.07 -19.89
N HIS A 35 -6.33 -2.00 -19.41
CA HIS A 35 -5.41 -1.22 -20.22
C HIS A 35 -4.21 -2.11 -20.62
N PRO A 36 -3.73 -2.07 -21.87
CA PRO A 36 -2.67 -2.98 -22.32
C PRO A 36 -1.34 -2.86 -21.57
N GLU A 37 -1.10 -1.71 -20.94
CA GLU A 37 0.09 -1.42 -20.13
C GLU A 37 -0.14 -1.59 -18.62
N ASP A 38 -1.34 -1.98 -18.20
CA ASP A 38 -1.62 -2.21 -16.79
C ASP A 38 -1.06 -3.57 -16.34
N GLU A 39 -0.38 -3.55 -15.20
CA GLU A 39 0.21 -4.75 -14.57
C GLU A 39 -0.44 -5.09 -13.23
N SER A 40 -1.54 -4.44 -12.85
CA SER A 40 -2.23 -4.68 -11.58
C SER A 40 -2.73 -6.11 -11.44
N TRP A 41 -2.95 -6.82 -12.55
CA TRP A 41 -3.30 -8.25 -12.58
C TRP A 41 -2.20 -9.15 -12.00
N ARG A 42 -0.96 -8.66 -11.89
CA ARG A 42 0.18 -9.33 -11.24
C ARG A 42 0.16 -9.18 -9.72
N PHE A 43 -0.91 -8.70 -9.09
CA PHE A 43 -0.97 -8.53 -7.63
C PHE A 43 -0.70 -9.83 -6.83
N ASN A 44 -0.84 -11.01 -7.46
CA ASN A 44 -0.55 -12.33 -6.89
C ASN A 44 0.90 -12.82 -7.15
N ASP A 45 1.71 -12.05 -7.86
CA ASP A 45 3.11 -12.30 -8.18
C ASP A 45 4.01 -11.57 -7.18
N ILE A 46 4.93 -12.28 -6.51
CA ILE A 46 5.81 -11.66 -5.51
C ILE A 46 6.81 -10.72 -6.19
N GLU A 47 7.24 -11.04 -7.42
CA GLU A 47 8.16 -10.22 -8.19
C GLU A 47 7.58 -8.83 -8.44
N HIS A 48 6.28 -8.71 -8.76
CA HIS A 48 5.59 -7.42 -8.96
C HIS A 48 5.79 -6.47 -7.77
N TRP A 49 5.63 -6.96 -6.54
CA TRP A 49 5.78 -6.16 -5.33
C TRP A 49 7.24 -5.77 -5.06
N THR A 50 8.18 -6.70 -5.26
CA THR A 50 9.61 -6.40 -5.07
C THR A 50 10.14 -5.41 -6.12
N GLU A 51 9.66 -5.50 -7.36
CA GLU A 51 9.96 -4.56 -8.45
C GLU A 51 9.41 -3.17 -8.14
N LEU A 52 8.14 -3.10 -7.71
CA LEU A 52 7.51 -1.85 -7.29
C LEU A 52 8.27 -1.19 -6.12
N ALA A 53 8.65 -1.95 -5.11
CA ALA A 53 9.38 -1.42 -3.95
C ALA A 53 10.74 -0.83 -4.33
N LYS A 54 11.50 -1.53 -5.19
CA LYS A 54 12.77 -1.02 -5.75
C LYS A 54 12.56 0.24 -6.57
N LEU A 55 11.53 0.27 -7.42
CA LEU A 55 11.19 1.43 -8.23
C LEU A 55 10.92 2.65 -7.36
N LEU A 56 10.02 2.52 -6.38
CA LEU A 56 9.62 3.62 -5.49
C LEU A 56 10.77 4.11 -4.61
N GLU A 57 11.61 3.20 -4.09
CA GLU A 57 12.81 3.57 -3.33
C GLU A 57 13.81 4.35 -4.20
N SER A 58 14.04 3.92 -5.44
CA SER A 58 14.91 4.63 -6.37
C SER A 58 14.39 6.05 -6.68
N ALA A 59 13.06 6.20 -6.72
CA ALA A 59 12.34 7.45 -6.92
C ALA A 59 12.16 8.30 -5.65
N LYS A 60 12.73 7.89 -4.50
CA LYS A 60 12.70 8.62 -3.22
C LYS A 60 11.30 8.78 -2.61
N PHE A 61 10.41 7.83 -2.86
CA PHE A 61 9.18 7.72 -2.07
C PHE A 61 9.52 7.40 -0.61
N HIS A 62 8.69 7.91 0.29
CA HIS A 62 8.83 7.70 1.73
C HIS A 62 8.24 6.35 2.15
N GLY A 63 7.18 5.92 1.47
CA GLY A 63 6.57 4.63 1.78
C GLY A 63 5.62 4.11 0.73
N ILE A 64 5.24 2.85 0.94
CA ILE A 64 4.17 2.15 0.24
C ILE A 64 3.05 1.96 1.25
N PHE A 65 1.88 2.53 0.97
CA PHE A 65 0.69 2.35 1.79
C PHE A 65 -0.22 1.33 1.12
N ILE A 66 -0.41 0.19 1.77
CA ILE A 66 -1.16 -0.96 1.29
C ILE A 66 -2.53 -0.95 1.99
N ALA A 67 -3.58 -0.62 1.24
CA ALA A 67 -4.97 -0.75 1.67
C ALA A 67 -5.38 -2.23 1.76
N ASP A 68 -6.46 -2.48 2.47
CA ASP A 68 -7.04 -3.82 2.61
C ASP A 68 -8.53 -3.76 2.94
N VAL A 69 -9.25 -4.80 2.51
CA VAL A 69 -10.64 -5.08 2.86
C VAL A 69 -10.82 -6.58 3.05
N LEU A 70 -11.67 -6.97 4.01
CA LEU A 70 -11.95 -8.38 4.30
C LEU A 70 -13.28 -8.88 3.72
N GLY A 71 -14.06 -7.99 3.10
CA GLY A 71 -15.33 -8.30 2.48
C GLY A 71 -15.40 -7.69 1.09
N GLY A 72 -16.03 -8.41 0.16
CA GLY A 72 -16.28 -7.88 -1.17
C GLY A 72 -17.41 -6.85 -1.18
N TYR A 73 -17.38 -5.92 -2.14
CA TYR A 73 -18.43 -4.91 -2.30
C TYR A 73 -19.71 -5.50 -2.89
N ASP A 74 -20.69 -5.80 -2.04
CA ASP A 74 -21.89 -6.59 -2.38
C ASP A 74 -23.24 -5.85 -2.23
N VAL A 75 -23.20 -4.51 -2.11
CA VAL A 75 -24.38 -3.66 -1.89
C VAL A 75 -25.03 -3.19 -3.19
N TYR A 76 -24.22 -2.89 -4.20
CA TYR A 76 -24.71 -2.32 -5.46
C TYR A 76 -25.48 -3.37 -6.27
N LYS A 77 -26.64 -2.97 -6.83
CA LYS A 77 -27.58 -3.87 -7.54
C LYS A 77 -28.13 -5.02 -6.66
N GLY A 78 -28.37 -4.72 -5.39
CA GLY A 78 -29.07 -5.61 -4.46
C GLY A 78 -28.14 -6.18 -3.38
N PRO A 79 -28.68 -6.54 -2.21
CA PRO A 79 -27.86 -7.05 -1.11
C PRO A 79 -27.24 -8.40 -1.46
N ARG A 80 -26.00 -8.62 -1.04
CA ARG A 80 -25.24 -9.85 -1.30
C ARG A 80 -24.99 -10.10 -2.80
N ASN A 81 -24.89 -9.03 -3.58
CA ASN A 81 -24.59 -9.10 -5.01
C ASN A 81 -23.14 -8.69 -5.27
N LEU A 82 -22.24 -9.67 -5.27
CA LEU A 82 -20.82 -9.45 -5.51
C LEU A 82 -20.46 -9.33 -7.02
N GLU A 83 -21.39 -9.68 -7.91
CA GLU A 83 -21.15 -9.74 -9.36
C GLU A 83 -20.57 -8.44 -9.94
N PRO A 84 -21.07 -7.24 -9.60
CA PRO A 84 -20.50 -6.00 -10.11
C PRO A 84 -19.03 -5.80 -9.70
N ALA A 85 -18.66 -6.19 -8.47
CA ALA A 85 -17.29 -6.08 -7.99
C ALA A 85 -16.37 -7.07 -8.71
N ILE A 86 -16.81 -8.32 -8.90
CA ILE A 86 -16.06 -9.36 -9.63
C ILE A 86 -15.76 -8.91 -11.06
N VAL A 87 -16.80 -8.50 -11.80
CA VAL A 87 -16.65 -8.15 -13.22
C VAL A 87 -15.80 -6.88 -13.41
N SER A 88 -15.89 -5.93 -12.48
CA SER A 88 -15.11 -4.69 -12.55
C SER A 88 -13.70 -4.81 -11.97
N GLY A 89 -13.42 -5.87 -11.21
CA GLY A 89 -12.19 -6.05 -10.44
C GLY A 89 -12.09 -5.15 -9.20
N ALA A 90 -13.20 -4.55 -8.75
CA ALA A 90 -13.22 -3.56 -7.67
C ALA A 90 -12.90 -4.22 -6.32
N GLN A 91 -11.63 -4.11 -5.90
CA GLN A 91 -11.04 -4.73 -4.71
C GLN A 91 -11.37 -6.23 -4.57
N TRP A 92 -11.55 -6.91 -5.70
CA TRP A 92 -11.85 -8.34 -5.74
C TRP A 92 -11.18 -9.01 -6.94
N PRO A 93 -10.48 -10.13 -6.75
CA PRO A 93 -10.05 -10.69 -5.46
C PRO A 93 -9.04 -9.78 -4.75
N VAL A 94 -8.86 -9.97 -3.44
CA VAL A 94 -7.88 -9.25 -2.61
C VAL A 94 -7.07 -10.24 -1.78
N ASN A 95 -5.75 -10.05 -1.72
CA ASN A 95 -4.84 -10.87 -0.93
C ASN A 95 -4.45 -10.17 0.39
N GLU A 96 -4.03 -10.98 1.38
CA GLU A 96 -3.57 -10.47 2.68
C GLU A 96 -2.27 -9.65 2.54
N PRO A 97 -2.23 -8.40 3.04
CA PRO A 97 -1.17 -7.43 2.71
C PRO A 97 0.14 -7.56 3.53
N LEU A 98 0.13 -8.10 4.75
CA LEU A 98 1.36 -8.21 5.54
C LEU A 98 2.34 -9.23 4.95
N SER A 99 1.83 -10.28 4.31
CA SER A 99 2.63 -11.40 3.83
C SER A 99 3.70 -11.03 2.80
N VAL A 100 3.51 -9.95 2.04
CA VAL A 100 4.47 -9.50 1.01
C VAL A 100 5.52 -8.51 1.53
N VAL A 101 5.32 -7.92 2.71
CA VAL A 101 6.23 -6.92 3.29
C VAL A 101 7.65 -7.45 3.47
N PRO A 102 7.91 -8.68 3.98
CA PRO A 102 9.27 -9.18 4.14
C PRO A 102 10.04 -9.27 2.81
N ALA A 103 9.37 -9.60 1.71
CA ALA A 103 9.98 -9.68 0.39
C ALA A 103 10.39 -8.30 -0.14
N MET A 104 9.49 -7.31 -0.01
CA MET A 104 9.79 -5.92 -0.37
C MET A 104 10.92 -5.36 0.49
N ALA A 105 10.86 -5.57 1.81
CA ALA A 105 11.87 -5.09 2.75
C ALA A 105 13.26 -5.69 2.50
N ALA A 106 13.34 -6.97 2.10
CA ALA A 106 14.59 -7.60 1.72
C ALA A 106 15.21 -6.98 0.45
N ALA A 107 14.37 -6.45 -0.44
CA ALA A 107 14.75 -5.82 -1.69
C ALA A 107 15.13 -4.33 -1.56
N THR A 108 14.82 -3.68 -0.43
CA THR A 108 15.01 -2.24 -0.22
C THR A 108 15.84 -1.92 1.03
N LYS A 109 16.05 -0.64 1.34
CA LYS A 109 16.84 -0.18 2.49
C LYS A 109 16.16 0.86 3.39
N ASN A 110 15.38 1.77 2.84
CA ASN A 110 14.87 2.96 3.54
C ASN A 110 13.37 3.22 3.33
N ILE A 111 12.75 2.67 2.28
CA ILE A 111 11.31 2.88 2.06
C ILE A 111 10.47 2.22 3.16
N GLY A 112 9.47 2.94 3.68
CA GLY A 112 8.56 2.44 4.71
C GLY A 112 7.37 1.67 4.15
N PHE A 113 6.75 0.83 4.98
CA PHE A 113 5.55 0.06 4.62
C PHE A 113 4.42 0.38 5.61
N GLY A 114 3.36 1.02 5.12
CA GLY A 114 2.12 1.20 5.86
C GLY A 114 1.13 0.13 5.45
N VAL A 115 0.66 -0.70 6.38
CA VAL A 115 -0.23 -1.82 6.07
C VAL A 115 -1.54 -1.68 6.82
N THR A 116 -2.65 -1.77 6.09
CA THR A 116 -3.99 -1.79 6.69
C THR A 116 -4.25 -3.14 7.34
N VAL A 117 -4.71 -3.13 8.58
CA VAL A 117 -5.18 -4.33 9.28
C VAL A 117 -6.43 -3.97 10.09
N THR A 118 -7.47 -4.80 9.99
CA THR A 118 -8.68 -4.61 10.79
C THR A 118 -8.44 -4.92 12.27
N THR A 119 -9.20 -4.27 13.16
CA THR A 119 -9.30 -4.65 14.58
C THR A 119 -10.60 -5.40 14.89
N THR A 120 -11.50 -5.56 13.92
CA THR A 120 -12.82 -6.17 14.13
C THR A 120 -12.74 -7.69 14.27
N TYR A 121 -11.90 -8.34 13.47
CA TYR A 121 -11.82 -9.82 13.39
C TYR A 121 -10.50 -10.38 13.94
N GLU A 122 -9.52 -9.50 14.18
CA GLU A 122 -8.17 -9.90 14.58
C GLU A 122 -8.02 -9.95 16.10
N GLN A 123 -7.49 -11.07 16.61
CA GLN A 123 -7.16 -11.17 18.02
C GLN A 123 -5.94 -10.28 18.33
N PRO A 124 -6.02 -9.35 19.29
CA PRO A 124 -4.97 -8.36 19.54
C PRO A 124 -3.59 -8.97 19.79
N TYR A 125 -3.53 -10.12 20.46
CA TYR A 125 -2.27 -10.79 20.75
C TYR A 125 -1.58 -11.32 19.48
N HIS A 126 -2.34 -11.93 18.56
CA HIS A 126 -1.79 -12.40 17.29
C HIS A 126 -1.42 -11.24 16.36
N LEU A 127 -2.21 -10.17 16.37
CA LEU A 127 -1.92 -8.95 15.63
C LEU A 127 -0.61 -8.32 16.11
N ALA A 128 -0.46 -8.11 17.42
CA ALA A 128 0.76 -7.56 18.01
C ALA A 128 1.99 -8.40 17.62
N ARG A 129 1.91 -9.73 17.71
CA ARG A 129 3.00 -10.62 17.31
C ARG A 129 3.36 -10.47 15.83
N ARG A 130 2.38 -10.39 14.93
CA ARG A 130 2.64 -10.23 13.48
C ARG A 130 3.28 -8.87 13.19
N LEU A 131 2.76 -7.79 13.77
CA LEU A 131 3.33 -6.45 13.58
C LEU A 131 4.77 -6.37 14.12
N SER A 132 5.04 -6.86 15.34
CA SER A 132 6.40 -6.90 15.89
C SER A 132 7.35 -7.79 15.06
N THR A 133 6.84 -8.86 14.46
CA THR A 133 7.64 -9.70 13.56
C THR A 133 8.06 -8.91 12.33
N ILE A 134 7.12 -8.21 11.70
CA ILE A 134 7.40 -7.40 10.52
C ILE A 134 8.36 -6.25 10.85
N ASP A 135 8.13 -5.52 11.94
CA ASP A 135 9.00 -4.45 12.46
C ASP A 135 10.47 -4.89 12.61
N HIS A 136 10.69 -6.09 13.16
CA HIS A 136 12.03 -6.67 13.24
C HIS A 136 12.62 -7.04 11.86
N LEU A 137 11.82 -7.60 10.95
CA LEU A 137 12.28 -7.98 9.61
C LEU A 137 12.58 -6.75 8.73
N THR A 138 11.84 -5.66 8.90
CA THR A 138 12.03 -4.37 8.22
C THR A 138 13.14 -3.53 8.82
N LYS A 139 13.58 -3.86 10.04
CA LYS A 139 14.57 -3.10 10.83
C LYS A 139 14.07 -1.70 11.20
N GLY A 140 12.77 -1.58 11.48
CA GLY A 140 12.16 -0.30 11.82
C GLY A 140 10.70 -0.40 12.15
#